data_AF-A0A822B715-F1
#
_entry.id   AF-A0A822B715-F1
#
_cell.length_a   1.000
_cell.length_b   1.000
_cell.length_c   1.000
_cell.angle_alpha   90.00
_cell.angle_beta   90.00
_cell.angle_gamma   90.00
#
_symmetry.space_group_name_H-M   'P 1'
#
loop_
_entity.id
_entity.type
_entity.pdbx_description
1 polymer ?
#
loop_
_entity_poly.entity_id
_entity_poly.type
_entity_poly.pdbx_seq_one_letter_code
_entity_poly.pdbx_strand_id
1 'polypeptide(L)'
;LVDNGTSGRYGGEILLRKRFERFLLKQTNAQTAENSNIPVVCVVVEGGTNTIRMVLEHVTDNPPVPVVVCDGSGRAADLISFTHRYARDDGYVNYYSLTRMKYSNGSKLDQ
;
A
#
# COMPACT_ATOMS: atom_id res chain seq x y z
N LEU A 1 10.67 -13.54 -14.66
CA LEU A 1 9.22 -13.78 -14.67
C LEU A 1 8.95 -14.99 -13.78
N VAL A 2 7.84 -14.98 -13.01
CA VAL A 2 7.50 -16.08 -12.09
C VAL A 2 6.56 -17.03 -12.79
N ASP A 3 6.91 -18.31 -12.87
CA ASP A 3 6.10 -19.34 -13.49
C ASP A 3 5.48 -20.24 -12.43
N ASN A 4 4.19 -20.54 -12.59
CA ASN A 4 3.45 -21.50 -11.77
C ASN A 4 2.80 -22.62 -12.61
N GLY A 5 3.11 -22.71 -13.90
CA GLY A 5 2.60 -23.73 -14.82
C GLY A 5 1.13 -23.59 -15.23
N THR A 6 0.44 -22.52 -14.82
CA THR A 6 -0.99 -22.29 -15.14
C THR A 6 -1.18 -21.13 -16.10
N SER A 7 -2.25 -21.18 -16.91
CA SER A 7 -2.64 -20.09 -17.81
C SER A 7 -3.83 -19.31 -17.27
N GLY A 8 -3.83 -17.99 -17.44
CA GLY A 8 -4.95 -17.11 -17.06
C GLY A 8 -5.17 -16.93 -15.55
N ARG A 9 -4.19 -17.32 -14.71
CA ARG A 9 -4.23 -17.15 -13.25
C ARG A 9 -3.27 -16.04 -12.83
N TYR A 10 -3.78 -15.07 -12.07
CA TYR A 10 -3.00 -13.96 -11.53
C TYR A 10 -2.45 -14.29 -10.14
N GLY A 11 -1.33 -13.68 -9.77
CA GLY A 11 -0.81 -13.68 -8.40
C GLY A 11 0.26 -14.72 -8.09
N GLY A 12 0.79 -15.44 -9.09
CA GLY A 12 1.90 -16.38 -8.90
C GLY A 12 3.18 -15.71 -8.38
N GLU A 13 3.34 -14.42 -8.66
CA GLU A 13 4.47 -13.60 -8.24
C GLU A 13 4.38 -13.07 -6.80
N ILE A 14 3.18 -13.05 -6.20
CA ILE A 14 2.92 -12.36 -4.93
C ILE A 14 3.84 -12.89 -3.81
N LEU A 15 3.92 -14.22 -3.67
CA LEU A 15 4.75 -14.84 -2.64
C LEU A 15 6.25 -14.65 -2.91
N LEU A 16 6.68 -14.75 -4.16
CA LEU A 16 8.08 -14.55 -4.53
C LEU A 16 8.50 -13.11 -4.20
N ARG A 17 7.71 -12.13 -4.63
CA ARG A 17 7.95 -10.71 -4.39
C ARG A 17 8.13 -10.43 -2.89
N LYS A 18 7.19 -10.90 -2.05
CA LYS A 18 7.26 -10.72 -0.60
C LYS A 18 8.52 -11.33 0.02
N ARG A 19 8.93 -12.53 -0.41
CA ARG A 19 10.17 -13.17 0.07
C ARG A 19 11.41 -12.41 -0.38
N PHE A 20 11.39 -11.89 -1.60
CA PHE A 20 12.50 -11.12 -2.16
C PHE A 20 12.67 -9.77 -1.45
N GLU A 21 11.59 -9.04 -1.22
CA GLU A 21 11.61 -7.78 -0.43
C GLU A 21 12.19 -8.01 0.98
N ARG A 22 11.74 -9.07 1.68
CA ARG A 22 12.29 -9.45 2.99
C ARG A 22 13.77 -9.83 2.95
N PHE A 23 14.21 -10.47 1.87
CA PHE A 23 15.61 -10.82 1.68
C PHE A 23 16.46 -9.56 1.52
N LEU A 24 16.02 -8.60 0.69
CA LEU A 24 16.72 -7.33 0.51
C LEU A 24 16.81 -6.51 1.79
N LEU A 25 15.71 -6.41 2.55
CA LEU A 25 15.69 -5.67 3.83
C LEU A 25 16.69 -6.19 4.86
N LYS A 26 17.05 -7.48 4.81
CA LYS A 26 18.02 -8.12 5.71
C LYS A 26 19.44 -8.08 5.15
N GLN A 27 19.61 -7.72 3.89
CA GLN A 27 20.89 -7.72 3.24
C GLN A 27 21.62 -6.42 3.52
N THR A 28 22.88 -6.56 3.91
CA THR A 28 23.79 -5.43 4.12
C THR A 28 24.41 -5.00 2.78
N ASN A 29 24.42 -3.71 2.53
CA ASN A 29 25.06 -3.12 1.35
C ASN A 29 26.58 -3.05 1.56
N ALA A 30 27.28 -4.03 0.97
CA ALA A 30 28.74 -4.16 1.04
C ALA A 30 29.51 -3.01 0.38
N GLN A 31 28.84 -2.12 -0.37
CA GLN A 31 29.47 -0.95 -0.99
C GLN A 31 29.40 0.31 -0.11
N THR A 32 28.66 0.28 0.99
CA THR A 32 28.57 1.40 1.93
C THR A 32 29.54 1.23 3.08
N ALA A 33 30.28 2.30 3.42
CA ALA A 33 31.24 2.29 4.53
C ALA A 33 30.60 1.95 5.89
N GLU A 34 29.27 2.10 6.01
CA GLU A 34 28.52 1.96 7.25
C GLU A 34 27.73 0.65 7.38
N ASN A 35 27.90 -0.34 6.49
CA ASN A 35 27.13 -1.60 6.53
C ASN A 35 25.61 -1.36 6.65
N SER A 36 25.08 -0.40 5.88
CA SER A 36 23.65 -0.10 5.87
C SER A 36 22.82 -1.19 5.18
N ASN A 37 21.58 -1.40 5.61
CA ASN A 37 20.67 -2.32 4.92
C ASN A 37 20.18 -1.73 3.60
N ILE A 38 19.77 -2.58 2.65
CA ILE A 38 19.15 -2.12 1.40
C ILE A 38 17.76 -1.53 1.70
N PRO A 39 17.49 -0.24 1.39
CA PRO A 39 16.19 0.35 1.64
C PRO A 39 15.15 -0.16 0.63
N VAL A 40 13.99 -0.55 1.15
CA VAL A 40 12.82 -0.96 0.34
C VAL A 40 11.64 -0.10 0.77
N VAL A 41 10.91 0.45 -0.21
CA VAL A 41 9.71 1.27 0.01
C VAL A 41 8.62 0.81 -0.95
N CYS A 42 7.38 0.75 -0.48
CA CYS A 42 6.21 0.46 -1.31
C CYS A 42 5.49 1.76 -1.66
N VAL A 43 5.18 1.97 -2.94
CA VAL A 43 4.40 3.12 -3.42
C VAL A 43 3.06 2.62 -3.95
N VAL A 44 1.98 3.23 -3.48
CA VAL A 44 0.61 2.87 -3.82
C VAL A 44 0.00 3.97 -4.69
N VAL A 45 -0.27 3.60 -5.95
CA VAL A 45 -1.00 4.41 -6.93
C VAL A 45 -2.20 3.58 -7.39
N GLU A 46 -3.41 4.13 -7.25
CA GLU A 46 -4.66 3.41 -7.39
C GLU A 46 -4.68 2.07 -6.61
N GLY A 47 -5.05 0.96 -7.28
CA GLY A 47 -5.11 -0.38 -6.71
C GLY A 47 -6.52 -0.96 -6.63
N GLY A 48 -6.58 -2.20 -6.14
CA GLY A 48 -7.83 -2.91 -5.88
C GLY A 48 -7.85 -3.43 -4.44
N THR A 49 -8.78 -4.33 -4.13
CA THR A 49 -8.90 -4.93 -2.78
C THR A 49 -7.61 -5.61 -2.31
N ASN A 50 -6.90 -6.29 -3.21
CA ASN A 50 -5.60 -6.91 -2.90
C ASN A 50 -4.52 -5.89 -2.50
N THR A 51 -4.62 -4.64 -2.98
CA THR A 51 -3.69 -3.57 -2.60
C THR A 51 -3.84 -3.21 -1.13
N ILE A 52 -5.08 -3.17 -0.60
CA ILE A 52 -5.35 -2.91 0.82
C ILE A 52 -4.68 -4.00 1.68
N ARG A 53 -4.88 -5.28 1.31
CA ARG A 53 -4.23 -6.40 1.99
C ARG A 53 -2.70 -6.31 1.92
N MET A 54 -2.16 -5.98 0.75
CA MET A 54 -0.72 -5.81 0.56
C MET A 54 -0.15 -4.71 1.47
N VAL A 55 -0.82 -3.55 1.56
CA VAL A 55 -0.41 -2.45 2.45
C VAL A 55 -0.41 -2.90 3.91
N LEU A 56 -1.48 -3.58 4.36
CA LEU A 56 -1.53 -4.16 5.71
C LEU A 56 -0.36 -5.12 5.95
N GLU A 57 -0.10 -6.03 5.03
CA GLU A 57 1.02 -6.97 5.12
C GLU A 57 2.38 -6.27 5.20
N HIS A 58 2.58 -5.16 4.48
CA HIS A 58 3.83 -4.39 4.50
C HIS A 58 4.05 -3.66 5.83
N VAL A 59 3.03 -2.97 6.34
CA VAL A 59 3.15 -2.17 7.57
C VAL A 59 3.19 -3.03 8.84
N THR A 60 2.67 -4.25 8.78
CA THR A 60 2.68 -5.22 9.89
C THR A 60 3.83 -6.23 9.80
N ASP A 61 4.64 -6.20 8.73
CA ASP A 61 5.76 -7.14 8.58
C ASP A 61 6.90 -6.86 9.56
N ASN A 62 7.83 -7.82 9.69
CA ASN A 62 9.04 -7.65 10.46
C ASN A 62 10.30 -8.03 9.65
N PRO A 63 11.14 -7.05 9.25
CA PRO A 63 10.97 -5.61 9.46
C PRO A 63 9.83 -5.03 8.58
N PRO A 64 9.15 -3.96 9.04
CA PRO A 64 8.07 -3.35 8.27
C PRO A 64 8.63 -2.64 7.03
N VAL A 65 7.85 -2.64 5.94
CA VAL A 65 8.18 -1.87 4.73
C VAL A 65 7.41 -0.55 4.76
N PRO A 66 8.09 0.61 4.71
CA PRO A 66 7.44 1.91 4.60
C PRO A 66 6.54 1.98 3.35
N VAL A 67 5.32 2.50 3.54
CA VAL A 67 4.34 2.65 2.46
C VAL A 67 4.06 4.13 2.20
N VAL A 68 4.20 4.56 0.95
CA VAL A 68 3.80 5.88 0.46
C VAL A 68 2.52 5.74 -0.34
N VAL A 69 1.47 6.46 0.04
CA VAL A 69 0.16 6.43 -0.63
C VAL A 69 -0.07 7.73 -1.39
N CYS A 70 -0.35 7.63 -2.69
CA CYS A 70 -0.66 8.77 -3.54
C CYS A 70 -2.15 9.11 -3.45
N ASP A 71 -2.50 10.06 -2.57
CA ASP A 71 -3.86 10.63 -2.44
C ASP A 71 -4.32 11.28 -3.76
N GLY A 72 -5.57 11.03 -4.14
CA GLY A 72 -6.16 11.47 -5.41
C GLY A 72 -5.76 10.64 -6.62
N SER A 73 -4.98 9.56 -6.44
CA SER A 73 -4.66 8.66 -7.55
C SER A 73 -5.83 7.76 -7.94
N GLY A 74 -6.80 7.53 -7.04
CA GLY A 74 -8.00 6.76 -7.30
C GLY A 74 -8.12 5.46 -6.50
N ARG A 75 -9.25 4.76 -6.66
CA ARG A 75 -9.54 3.40 -6.15
C ARG A 75 -9.06 3.15 -4.71
N ALA A 76 -8.19 2.15 -4.49
CA ALA A 76 -7.73 1.75 -3.16
C ALA A 76 -6.84 2.79 -2.47
N ALA A 77 -6.01 3.52 -3.22
CA ALA A 77 -5.15 4.56 -2.69
C ALA A 77 -5.95 5.70 -2.02
N ASP A 78 -7.04 6.13 -2.65
CA ASP A 78 -7.92 7.17 -2.10
C ASP A 78 -8.64 6.68 -0.83
N LEU A 79 -9.08 5.43 -0.80
CA LEU A 79 -9.66 4.83 0.40
C LEU A 79 -8.67 4.82 1.58
N ILE A 80 -7.43 4.39 1.33
CA ILE A 80 -6.39 4.30 2.37
C ILE A 80 -6.00 5.70 2.86
N SER A 81 -5.74 6.64 1.95
CA SER A 81 -5.36 8.01 2.29
C SER A 81 -6.47 8.78 3.00
N PHE A 82 -7.73 8.62 2.55
CA PHE A 82 -8.90 9.17 3.23
C PHE A 82 -9.02 8.59 4.64
N THR A 83 -8.93 7.26 4.80
CA THR A 83 -9.03 6.63 6.11
C THR A 83 -7.93 7.12 7.04
N HIS A 84 -6.69 7.19 6.57
CA HIS A 84 -5.57 7.72 7.34
C HIS A 84 -5.79 9.18 7.80
N ARG A 85 -6.43 10.02 6.97
CA ARG A 85 -6.67 11.43 7.27
C ARG A 85 -7.87 11.66 8.22
N TYR A 86 -8.88 10.79 8.18
CA TYR A 86 -10.17 11.03 8.86
C TYR A 86 -10.58 9.97 9.88
N ALA A 87 -9.81 8.88 10.04
CA ALA A 87 -10.02 7.92 11.12
C ALA A 87 -9.70 8.57 12.47
N ARG A 88 -10.54 8.27 13.46
CA ARG A 88 -10.32 8.64 14.85
C ARG A 88 -9.48 7.57 15.54
N ASP A 89 -9.02 7.85 16.76
CA ASP A 89 -8.23 6.90 17.55
C ASP A 89 -8.95 5.57 17.87
N ASP A 90 -10.29 5.57 17.77
CA ASP A 90 -11.12 4.36 17.91
C ASP A 90 -11.20 3.51 16.63
N GLY A 91 -10.53 3.93 15.55
CA GLY A 91 -10.50 3.23 14.27
C GLY A 91 -11.73 3.50 13.38
N TYR A 92 -12.68 4.33 13.81
CA TYR A 92 -13.87 4.66 13.02
C TYR A 92 -13.72 6.00 12.31
N VAL A 93 -14.39 6.10 11.15
CA VAL A 93 -14.50 7.35 10.41
C VAL A 93 -15.88 7.97 10.68
N ASN A 94 -15.91 9.27 10.95
CA ASN A 94 -17.16 10.01 11.15
C ASN A 94 -17.98 10.03 9.85
N TYR A 95 -19.30 9.81 9.97
CA TYR A 95 -20.25 9.92 8.86
C TYR A 95 -20.10 11.22 8.05
N TYR A 96 -19.88 12.36 8.73
CA TYR A 96 -19.67 13.64 8.05
C TYR A 96 -18.41 13.67 7.17
N SER A 97 -17.36 12.93 7.54
CA SER A 97 -16.15 12.80 6.72
C SER A 97 -16.44 12.00 5.45
N LEU A 98 -17.34 11.00 5.50
CA LEU A 98 -17.71 10.18 4.33
C LEU A 98 -18.40 11.01 3.24
N THR A 99 -19.17 12.03 3.63
CA THR A 99 -19.72 13.02 2.69
C THR A 99 -18.58 13.65 1.89
N ARG A 100 -17.48 14.00 2.55
CA ARG A 100 -16.30 14.59 1.88
C ARG A 100 -15.62 13.61 0.92
N MET A 101 -15.60 12.32 1.24
CA MET A 101 -15.07 11.29 0.33
C MET A 101 -15.89 11.21 -0.97
N LYS A 102 -17.22 11.29 -0.87
CA LYS A 102 -18.12 11.23 -2.04
C LYS A 102 -18.01 12.46 -2.95
N TYR A 103 -17.73 13.63 -2.37
CA TYR A 103 -17.70 14.91 -3.10
C TYR A 103 -16.30 15.49 -3.29
N SER A 104 -15.25 14.70 -3.06
CA SER A 104 -13.85 15.10 -3.20
C SER A 104 -13.47 15.58 -4.60
N ASN A 105 -14.22 15.16 -5.63
CA ASN A 105 -13.93 15.46 -7.05
C ASN A 105 -14.91 16.46 -7.69
N GLY A 106 -15.53 17.35 -6.90
CA GLY A 106 -16.19 18.54 -7.45
C GLY A 106 -17.56 18.34 -8.11
N SER A 107 -18.24 17.21 -7.89
CA SER A 107 -19.68 17.13 -8.12
C SER A 107 -20.38 18.03 -7.10
N LYS A 108 -20.73 19.25 -7.51
CA LYS A 108 -21.51 20.19 -6.71
C LYS A 108 -22.81 19.51 -6.27
N LEU A 109 -23.27 19.86 -5.06
CA LEU A 109 -24.65 19.65 -4.65
C LEU A 109 -25.52 20.38 -5.69
N ASP A 110 -26.28 19.65 -6.48
CA ASP A 110 -27.37 20.24 -7.26
C ASP A 110 -28.36 20.83 -6.24
N GLN A 111 -28.36 22.16 -6.14
CA GLN A 111 -29.40 22.96 -5.50
C GLN A 111 -30.50 23.25 -6.52
#